data_AF-A0A3P6RBW1-F1
#
_entry.id   AF-A0A3P6RBW1-F1
#
_cell.length_a   1.000
_cell.length_b   1.000
_cell.length_c   1.000
_cell.angle_alpha   90.00
_cell.angle_beta   90.00
_cell.angle_gamma   90.00
#
_symmetry.space_group_name_H-M   'P 1'
#
loop_
_entity.id
_entity.type
_entity.pdbx_description
1 polymer ?
#
loop_
_entity_poly.entity_id
_entity_poly.type
_entity_poly.pdbx_seq_one_letter_code
_entity_poly.pdbx_strand_id
1 'polypeptide(L)'
;TSEQLDWIENSIKLENNTREKRQVDSGARLWSDNRVFYFFDISIDARMKRIVKEALKYLQDRTCLEFTESTTALNRIRVFSGAGCFATIGMAGGVQELSLGRGCEAVGIAAHEFAHALGIWHMQMRDDRDNFVQVDLSAVPVRGRERERRERERERDNKKSTKELVSDCC
;
A
#
# COMPACT_ATOMS: atom_id res chain seq x y z
N THR A 1 -10.61 -14.19 1.10
CA THR A 1 -11.49 -15.17 0.41
C THR A 1 -12.29 -14.44 -0.64
N SER A 2 -12.94 -15.16 -1.57
CA SER A 2 -13.86 -14.55 -2.55
C SER A 2 -14.96 -13.71 -1.89
N GLU A 3 -15.49 -14.16 -0.75
CA GLU A 3 -16.46 -13.39 0.05
C GLU A 3 -15.91 -12.04 0.52
N GLN A 4 -14.64 -11.98 0.96
CA GLN A 4 -14.01 -10.70 1.31
C GLN A 4 -13.88 -9.78 0.10
N LEU A 5 -13.60 -10.32 -1.08
CA LEU A 5 -13.53 -9.54 -2.32
C LEU A 5 -14.92 -9.01 -2.72
N ASP A 6 -15.97 -9.82 -2.60
CA ASP A 6 -17.33 -9.41 -2.90
C ASP A 6 -17.78 -8.26 -1.98
N TRP A 7 -17.42 -8.31 -0.70
CA TRP A 7 -17.70 -7.22 0.24
C TRP A 7 -16.97 -5.93 -0.17
N ILE A 8 -15.67 -6.01 -0.49
CA ILE A 8 -14.89 -4.87 -0.98
C ILE A 8 -15.56 -4.27 -2.22
N GLU A 9 -15.86 -5.08 -3.23
CA GLU A 9 -16.46 -4.62 -4.49
C GLU A 9 -17.85 -4.01 -4.31
N ASN A 10 -18.70 -4.63 -3.50
CA ASN A 10 -20.04 -4.11 -3.25
C ASN A 10 -20.02 -2.79 -2.47
N SER A 11 -19.01 -2.56 -1.62
CA SER A 11 -18.80 -1.26 -0.97
C SER A 11 -18.33 -0.15 -1.92
N ILE A 12 -17.66 -0.50 -3.02
CA ILE A 12 -17.12 0.47 -4.01
C ILE A 12 -18.17 0.83 -5.07
N LYS A 13 -19.02 -0.12 -5.49
CA LYS A 13 -20.03 0.07 -6.55
C LYS A 13 -21.16 1.06 -6.22
N LEU A 14 -21.19 1.58 -4.99
CA LEU A 14 -22.17 2.60 -4.58
C LEU A 14 -21.87 3.99 -5.14
N GLU A 15 -20.68 4.22 -5.70
CA GLU A 15 -20.31 5.50 -6.29
C GLU A 15 -20.01 5.39 -7.78
N ASN A 16 -20.83 6.08 -8.58
CA ASN A 16 -20.75 6.12 -10.04
C ASN A 16 -19.63 7.08 -10.49
N ASN A 17 -18.40 6.84 -10.03
CA ASN A 17 -17.26 7.72 -10.27
C ASN A 17 -16.33 7.19 -11.36
N THR A 18 -15.99 8.07 -12.31
CA THR A 18 -14.86 7.87 -13.22
C THR A 18 -13.59 7.65 -12.43
N ARG A 19 -12.78 6.64 -12.79
CA ARG A 19 -11.53 6.29 -12.10
C ARG A 19 -10.57 7.49 -12.10
N GLU A 20 -10.47 8.18 -10.97
CA GLU A 20 -9.43 9.18 -10.75
C GLU A 20 -8.07 8.50 -10.46
N LYS A 21 -6.99 9.20 -10.79
CA LYS A 21 -5.63 8.69 -10.59
C LYS A 21 -5.32 8.58 -9.10
N ARG A 22 -4.75 7.43 -8.68
CA ARG A 22 -4.30 7.23 -7.29
C ARG A 22 -2.93 7.87 -7.11
N GLN A 23 -2.72 8.54 -5.98
CA GLN A 23 -1.45 9.20 -5.67
C GLN A 23 -0.41 8.14 -5.23
N VAL A 24 0.74 8.16 -5.90
CA VAL A 24 1.96 7.42 -5.54
C VAL A 24 3.02 8.45 -5.17
N ASP A 25 3.87 8.15 -4.20
CA ASP A 25 4.98 9.02 -3.82
C ASP A 25 5.99 9.18 -4.97
N SER A 26 6.22 10.41 -5.41
CA SER A 26 7.22 10.72 -6.45
C SER A 26 8.66 10.38 -6.03
N GLY A 27 8.92 10.30 -4.72
CA GLY A 27 10.21 9.88 -4.16
C GLY A 27 10.33 8.37 -3.95
N ALA A 28 9.23 7.62 -4.04
CA ALA A 28 9.29 6.16 -3.92
C ALA A 28 9.91 5.56 -5.17
N ARG A 29 10.88 4.67 -4.95
CA ARG A 29 11.47 3.91 -6.05
C ARG A 29 10.46 2.87 -6.54
N LEU A 30 10.14 2.92 -7.83
CA LEU A 30 9.21 1.99 -8.46
C LEU A 30 9.86 0.62 -8.72
N TRP A 31 9.03 -0.41 -8.79
CA TRP A 31 9.44 -1.74 -9.21
C TRP A 31 9.70 -1.78 -10.71
N SER A 32 10.82 -2.37 -11.12
CA SER A 32 11.21 -2.45 -12.53
C SER A 32 10.27 -3.36 -13.33
N ASP A 33 10.01 -2.97 -14.58
CA ASP A 33 9.16 -3.72 -15.52
C ASP A 33 7.75 -4.04 -15.00
N ASN A 34 7.21 -3.26 -14.06
CA ASN A 34 5.94 -3.52 -13.38
C ASN A 34 5.88 -4.89 -12.70
N ARG A 35 7.04 -5.49 -12.39
CA ARG A 35 7.16 -6.82 -11.78
C ARG A 35 7.60 -6.71 -10.33
N VAL A 36 6.77 -7.25 -9.46
CA VAL A 36 7.03 -7.35 -8.02
C VAL A 36 7.32 -8.80 -7.68
N PHE A 37 8.55 -9.07 -7.24
CA PHE A 37 8.90 -10.39 -6.76
C PHE A 37 8.61 -10.51 -5.27
N TYR A 38 8.10 -11.67 -4.84
CA TYR A 38 7.85 -11.94 -3.43
C TYR A 38 8.14 -13.40 -3.08
N PHE A 39 8.31 -13.71 -1.80
CA PHE A 39 8.34 -15.08 -1.31
C PHE A 39 7.81 -15.15 0.12
N PHE A 40 7.39 -16.35 0.53
CA PHE A 40 6.90 -16.60 1.87
C PHE A 40 8.00 -17.10 2.78
N ASP A 41 8.13 -16.46 3.93
CA ASP A 41 8.87 -17.00 5.04
C ASP A 41 8.18 -18.25 5.63
N ILE A 42 8.95 -19.07 6.36
CA ILE A 42 8.43 -20.26 7.05
C ILE A 42 7.34 -19.93 8.08
N SER A 43 7.34 -18.71 8.61
CA SER A 43 6.35 -18.22 9.58
C SER A 43 4.94 -18.01 8.99
N ILE A 44 4.77 -18.03 7.66
CA ILE A 44 3.46 -17.85 7.02
C ILE A 44 2.79 -19.20 6.79
N ASP A 45 1.63 -19.40 7.42
CA ASP A 45 0.82 -20.61 7.27
C ASP A 45 0.08 -20.69 5.92
N ALA A 46 -0.48 -21.87 5.62
CA ALA A 46 -1.19 -22.10 4.36
C ALA A 46 -2.42 -21.19 4.16
N ARG A 47 -3.10 -20.82 5.25
CA ARG A 47 -4.28 -19.95 5.18
C ARG A 47 -3.86 -18.54 4.74
N MET A 48 -2.80 -18.01 5.33
CA MET A 48 -2.30 -16.69 5.04
C MET A 48 -1.64 -16.60 3.66
N LYS A 49 -0.96 -17.67 3.20
CA LYS A 49 -0.49 -17.76 1.80
C LYS A 49 -1.64 -17.59 0.80
N ARG A 50 -2.81 -18.20 1.05
CA ARG A 50 -3.99 -18.04 0.18
C ARG A 50 -4.50 -16.59 0.17
N ILE A 51 -4.61 -15.97 1.34
CA ILE A 51 -5.06 -14.57 1.47
C ILE A 51 -4.13 -13.63 0.69
N VAL A 52 -2.82 -13.81 0.81
CA VAL A 52 -1.85 -13.02 0.05
C VAL A 52 -2.02 -13.25 -1.45
N LYS A 53 -2.12 -14.51 -1.90
CA LYS A 53 -2.32 -14.81 -3.34
C LYS A 53 -3.61 -14.21 -3.90
N GLU A 54 -4.70 -14.21 -3.12
CA GLU A 54 -5.95 -13.55 -3.51
C GLU A 54 -5.81 -12.02 -3.58
N ALA A 55 -5.12 -11.40 -2.63
CA ALA A 55 -4.85 -9.96 -2.65
C ALA A 55 -3.98 -9.55 -3.85
N LEU A 56 -2.94 -10.32 -4.14
CA LEU A 56 -2.07 -10.10 -5.30
C LEU A 56 -2.85 -10.26 -6.59
N LYS A 57 -3.64 -11.33 -6.72
CA LYS A 57 -4.52 -11.52 -7.88
C LYS A 57 -5.48 -10.34 -8.06
N TYR A 58 -6.11 -9.88 -6.98
CA TYR A 58 -7.02 -8.74 -7.02
C TYR A 58 -6.34 -7.46 -7.57
N LEU A 59 -5.10 -7.20 -7.15
CA LEU A 59 -4.28 -6.09 -7.68
C LEU A 59 -3.92 -6.30 -9.15
N GLN A 60 -3.48 -7.49 -9.55
CA GLN A 60 -3.15 -7.81 -10.95
C GLN A 60 -4.35 -7.63 -11.87
N ASP A 61 -5.54 -8.07 -11.45
CA ASP A 61 -6.76 -7.97 -12.27
C ASP A 61 -7.21 -6.51 -12.52
N ARG A 62 -6.65 -5.52 -11.79
CA ARG A 62 -7.03 -4.09 -11.81
C ARG A 62 -5.87 -3.14 -12.11
N THR A 63 -4.68 -3.68 -12.38
CA THR A 63 -3.47 -2.92 -12.67
C THR A 63 -2.65 -3.64 -13.74
N CYS A 64 -1.62 -2.97 -14.24
CA CYS A 64 -0.62 -3.55 -15.13
C CYS A 64 0.43 -4.41 -14.39
N LEU A 65 0.34 -4.52 -13.07
CA LEU A 65 1.39 -5.10 -12.24
C LEU A 65 1.37 -6.61 -12.33
N GLU A 66 2.54 -7.21 -12.26
CA GLU A 66 2.72 -8.65 -12.18
C GLU A 66 3.40 -9.02 -10.87
N PHE A 67 2.82 -9.94 -10.11
CA PHE A 67 3.43 -10.46 -8.89
C PHE A 67 3.93 -11.88 -9.13
N THR A 68 5.23 -12.09 -8.90
CA THR A 68 5.88 -13.39 -9.16
C THR A 68 6.53 -13.92 -7.88
N GLU A 69 6.18 -15.14 -7.51
CA GLU A 69 6.82 -15.83 -6.39
C GLU A 69 8.26 -16.23 -6.78
N SER A 70 9.27 -15.69 -6.11
CA SER A 70 10.68 -15.98 -6.37
C SER A 70 11.53 -15.83 -5.11
N THR A 71 12.25 -16.89 -4.75
CA THR A 71 13.21 -16.89 -3.63
C THR A 71 14.59 -16.36 -4.02
N THR A 72 14.85 -16.12 -5.31
CA THR A 72 16.18 -15.79 -5.86
C THR A 72 16.25 -14.42 -6.53
N ALA A 73 15.13 -13.79 -6.90
CA ALA A 73 15.11 -12.46 -7.50
C ALA A 73 15.79 -11.42 -6.60
N LEU A 74 16.71 -10.60 -7.14
CA LEU A 74 17.52 -9.68 -6.35
C LEU A 74 16.69 -8.74 -5.46
N ASN A 75 15.72 -8.04 -6.07
CA ASN A 75 14.77 -7.19 -5.38
C ASN A 75 13.48 -7.98 -5.17
N ARG A 76 13.11 -8.25 -3.92
CA ARG A 76 11.92 -9.05 -3.61
C ARG A 76 11.39 -8.78 -2.21
N ILE A 77 10.10 -9.02 -2.02
CA ILE A 77 9.40 -8.89 -0.74
C ILE A 77 9.43 -10.23 -0.01
N ARG A 78 9.96 -10.25 1.22
CA ARG A 78 9.80 -11.36 2.17
C ARG A 78 8.54 -11.14 2.98
N VAL A 79 7.52 -11.95 2.71
CA VAL A 79 6.27 -11.96 3.50
C VAL A 79 6.46 -12.83 4.72
N PHE A 80 6.33 -12.27 5.93
CA PHE A 80 6.57 -12.97 7.19
C PHE A 80 5.55 -12.58 8.27
N SER A 81 5.39 -13.41 9.30
CA SER A 81 4.48 -13.13 10.42
C SER A 81 5.22 -12.42 11.55
N GLY A 82 5.24 -11.09 11.53
CA GLY A 82 5.82 -10.25 12.58
C GLY A 82 4.78 -9.66 13.55
N ALA A 83 5.15 -8.56 14.20
CA ALA A 83 4.25 -7.82 15.09
C ALA A 83 3.44 -6.79 14.28
N GLY A 84 2.16 -7.11 14.03
CA GLY A 84 1.25 -6.25 13.27
C GLY A 84 1.39 -6.36 11.75
N CYS A 85 0.77 -5.41 11.05
CA CYS A 85 0.74 -5.32 9.59
C CYS A 85 1.55 -4.10 9.17
N PHE A 86 2.58 -4.29 8.34
CA PHE A 86 3.37 -3.18 7.81
C PHE A 86 4.17 -3.61 6.57
N ALA A 87 4.51 -2.63 5.73
CA ALA A 87 5.47 -2.77 4.64
C ALA A 87 6.34 -1.50 4.51
N THR A 88 7.51 -1.66 3.91
CA THR A 88 8.30 -0.52 3.40
C THR A 88 7.59 0.12 2.21
N ILE A 89 7.67 1.44 2.09
CA ILE A 89 7.07 2.17 0.98
C ILE A 89 7.97 2.12 -0.26
N GLY A 90 7.42 1.63 -1.37
CA GLY A 90 8.15 1.43 -2.63
C GLY A 90 9.16 0.27 -2.61
N MET A 91 9.98 0.20 -3.66
CA MET A 91 11.06 -0.77 -3.80
C MET A 91 12.32 -0.28 -3.09
N ALA A 92 12.64 -0.86 -1.93
CA ALA A 92 13.82 -0.48 -1.15
C ALA A 92 15.15 -0.95 -1.77
N GLY A 93 15.08 -1.98 -2.63
CA GLY A 93 16.23 -2.72 -3.14
C GLY A 93 16.60 -3.89 -2.23
N GLY A 94 17.14 -4.97 -2.81
CA GLY A 94 17.42 -6.20 -2.10
C GLY A 94 16.14 -6.89 -1.57
N VAL A 95 16.29 -7.66 -0.50
CA VAL A 95 15.15 -8.28 0.19
C VAL A 95 14.56 -7.27 1.17
N GLN A 96 13.29 -6.91 0.99
CA GLN A 96 12.55 -6.05 1.93
C GLN A 96 11.45 -6.83 2.65
N GLU A 97 11.14 -6.44 3.87
CA GLU A 97 10.19 -7.16 4.72
C GLU A 97 8.76 -6.60 4.60
N LEU A 98 7.79 -7.51 4.62
CA LEU A 98 6.36 -7.19 4.73
C LEU A 98 5.76 -8.10 5.80
N SER A 99 5.36 -7.49 6.92
CA SER A 99 4.78 -8.20 8.06
C SER A 99 3.29 -8.36 7.88
N LEU A 100 2.82 -9.60 8.00
CA LEU A 100 1.42 -9.95 8.12
C LEU A 100 1.27 -10.87 9.33
N GLY A 101 1.29 -10.26 10.52
CA GLY A 101 1.10 -10.94 11.79
C GLY A 101 -0.36 -11.26 12.11
N ARG A 102 -0.58 -11.59 13.39
CA ARG A 102 -1.92 -11.86 13.92
C ARG A 102 -2.84 -10.64 13.75
N GLY A 103 -4.03 -10.86 13.21
CA GLY A 103 -5.01 -9.81 12.92
C GLY A 103 -4.91 -9.22 11.50
N CYS A 104 -3.90 -9.61 10.72
CA CYS A 104 -3.73 -9.16 9.34
C CYS A 104 -4.40 -10.08 8.31
N GLU A 105 -5.20 -11.06 8.74
CA GLU A 105 -5.70 -12.15 7.90
C GLU A 105 -6.96 -11.77 7.10
N ALA A 106 -6.88 -10.64 6.40
CA ALA A 106 -7.89 -10.16 5.48
C ALA A 106 -7.26 -9.76 4.15
N VAL A 107 -7.95 -10.07 3.04
CA VAL A 107 -7.49 -9.74 1.68
C VAL A 107 -7.25 -8.23 1.53
N GLY A 108 -8.13 -7.40 2.09
CA GLY A 108 -7.97 -5.94 2.07
C GLY A 108 -6.70 -5.47 2.81
N ILE A 109 -6.36 -6.08 3.95
CA ILE A 109 -5.14 -5.75 4.71
C ILE A 109 -3.89 -6.18 3.91
N ALA A 110 -3.87 -7.40 3.37
CA ALA A 110 -2.75 -7.82 2.54
C ALA A 110 -2.59 -6.90 1.31
N ALA A 111 -3.67 -6.54 0.62
CA ALA A 111 -3.63 -5.60 -0.50
C ALA A 111 -3.13 -4.21 -0.08
N HIS A 112 -3.51 -3.73 1.11
CA HIS A 112 -3.04 -2.48 1.69
C HIS A 112 -1.53 -2.48 1.92
N GLU A 113 -0.97 -3.54 2.52
CA GLU A 113 0.47 -3.64 2.74
C GLU A 113 1.25 -3.78 1.43
N PHE A 114 0.73 -4.51 0.44
CA PHE A 114 1.34 -4.53 -0.89
C PHE A 114 1.23 -3.18 -1.60
N ALA A 115 0.15 -2.41 -1.38
CA ALA A 115 0.04 -1.05 -1.90
C ALA A 115 1.12 -0.11 -1.31
N HIS A 116 1.45 -0.24 -0.02
CA HIS A 116 2.61 0.42 0.55
C HIS A 116 3.90 0.02 -0.19
N ALA A 117 4.15 -1.27 -0.40
CA ALA A 117 5.31 -1.72 -1.16
C ALA A 117 5.35 -1.20 -2.61
N LEU A 118 4.22 -0.80 -3.18
CA LEU A 118 4.13 -0.15 -4.50
C LEU A 118 4.39 1.37 -4.46
N GLY A 119 4.53 1.97 -3.29
CA GLY A 119 4.81 3.41 -3.13
C GLY A 119 3.60 4.26 -2.71
N ILE A 120 2.50 3.63 -2.28
CA ILE A 120 1.28 4.34 -1.89
C ILE A 120 1.34 4.67 -0.40
N TRP A 121 1.16 5.95 -0.06
CA TRP A 121 0.94 6.38 1.33
C TRP A 121 -0.55 6.29 1.70
N HIS A 122 -0.83 6.34 2.98
CA HIS A 122 -2.21 6.45 3.44
C HIS A 122 -2.92 7.68 2.87
N MET A 123 -4.19 7.55 2.49
CA MET A 123 -4.92 8.60 1.77
C MET A 123 -5.07 9.92 2.56
N GLN A 124 -5.12 9.88 3.90
CA GLN A 124 -5.13 11.11 4.70
C GLN A 124 -3.81 11.90 4.65
N MET A 125 -2.77 11.33 4.04
CA MET A 125 -1.47 11.97 3.84
C MET A 125 -1.35 12.69 2.48
N ARG A 126 -2.41 12.71 1.67
CA ARG A 126 -2.41 13.46 0.42
C ARG A 126 -2.31 14.96 0.70
N ASP A 127 -1.55 15.68 -0.11
CA ASP A 127 -1.35 17.13 0.01
C ASP A 127 -2.67 17.92 -0.10
N ASP A 128 -3.68 17.36 -0.75
CA ASP A 128 -5.01 17.97 -0.94
C ASP A 128 -6.06 17.51 0.08
N ARG A 129 -5.69 16.68 1.08
CA ARG A 129 -6.65 16.06 2.01
C ARG A 129 -7.49 17.07 2.78
N ASP A 130 -6.95 18.24 3.10
CA ASP A 130 -7.67 19.29 3.84
C ASP A 130 -8.84 19.90 3.03
N ASN A 131 -8.94 19.64 1.73
CA ASN A 131 -10.12 19.99 0.92
C ASN A 131 -11.30 19.02 1.14
N PHE A 132 -11.03 17.84 1.70
CA PHE A 132 -12.01 16.74 1.81
C PHE A 132 -12.28 16.33 3.26
N VAL A 133 -11.30 16.47 4.16
CA VAL A 133 -11.43 16.08 5.56
C VAL A 133 -10.85 17.13 6.50
N GLN A 134 -11.46 17.29 7.67
CA GLN A 134 -10.92 18.09 8.77
C GLN A 134 -10.41 17.16 9.88
N VAL A 135 -9.14 17.29 10.25
CA VAL A 135 -8.52 16.48 11.30
C VAL A 135 -8.71 17.17 12.65
N ASP A 136 -9.60 16.63 13.50
CA ASP A 136 -9.65 17.04 14.90
C ASP A 136 -8.51 16.38 15.70
N LEU A 137 -7.61 17.21 16.21
CA LEU A 137 -6.43 16.79 16.97
C LEU A 137 -6.71 16.67 18.48
N SER A 138 -7.91 16.99 18.95
CA SER A 138 -8.26 16.98 20.38
C SER A 138 -8.02 15.62 21.05
N ALA A 139 -8.36 14.53 20.36
CA ALA A 139 -8.19 13.15 20.82
C ALA A 139 -6.89 12.48 20.34
N VAL A 140 -6.06 13.17 19.55
CA VAL A 140 -4.82 12.61 19.02
C VAL A 140 -3.70 12.74 20.06
N PRO A 141 -2.99 11.66 20.43
CA PRO A 141 -1.87 11.73 21.39
C PRO A 141 -0.79 12.73 20.96
N VAL A 142 -0.05 13.30 21.92
CA VAL A 142 0.96 14.35 21.66
C VAL A 142 1.89 14.00 20.50
N ARG A 143 2.44 12.78 20.51
CA ARG A 143 3.33 12.29 19.45
C ARG A 143 2.68 12.28 18.06
N GLY A 144 1.39 11.96 17.98
CA GLY A 144 0.63 12.02 16.73
C GLY A 144 0.43 13.46 16.25
N ARG A 145 0.14 14.38 17.17
CA ARG A 145 0.01 15.81 16.85
C ARG A 145 1.32 16.43 16.35
N GLU A 146 2.44 16.04 16.93
CA GLU A 146 3.76 16.50 16.47
C GLU A 146 4.09 16.00 15.07
N ARG A 147 3.73 14.76 14.74
CA ARG A 147 3.91 14.19 13.40
C ARG A 147 3.09 14.97 12.37
N GLU A 148 1.81 15.18 12.65
CA GLU A 148 0.91 15.98 11.81
C GLU A 148 1.46 17.41 11.59
N ARG A 149 1.96 18.05 12.66
CA ARG A 149 2.53 19.40 12.57
C ARG A 149 3.75 19.44 11.65
N ARG A 150 4.66 18.47 11.79
CA ARG A 150 5.87 18.37 10.94
C ARG A 150 5.53 18.10 9.47
N GLU A 151 4.49 17.31 9.22
CA GLU A 151 4.02 17.01 7.85
C GLU A 151 3.47 18.28 7.18
N ARG A 152 2.64 19.05 7.88
CA ARG A 152 2.15 20.36 7.40
C ARG A 152 3.27 21.38 7.16
N GLU A 153 4.30 21.38 8.00
CA GLU A 153 5.50 22.21 7.78
C GLU A 153 6.23 21.79 6.49
N ARG A 154 6.46 20.49 6.29
CA ARG A 154 7.08 19.97 5.07
C ARG A 154 6.27 20.27 3.80
N GLU A 155 4.95 20.15 3.84
CA GLU A 155 4.07 20.48 2.70
C GLU A 155 4.16 21.96 2.31
N ARG A 156 4.25 22.86 3.30
CA ARG A 156 4.47 24.29 3.06
C ARG A 156 5.82 24.56 2.37
N ASP A 157 6.85 23.84 2.80
CA ASP A 157 8.20 23.95 2.21
C ASP A 157 8.29 23.30 0.82
N ASN A 158 7.51 22.23 0.57
CA ASN A 158 7.58 21.40 -0.63
C ASN A 158 6.57 21.78 -1.73
N LYS A 159 5.82 22.88 -1.55
CA LYS A 159 4.84 23.43 -2.52
C LYS A 159 5.41 23.84 -3.90
N LYS A 160 6.65 23.44 -4.21
CA LYS A 160 7.33 23.59 -5.51
C LYS A 160 7.48 22.29 -6.32
N SER A 161 7.03 21.13 -5.83
CA SER A 161 7.17 19.87 -6.57
C SER A 161 5.96 18.95 -6.45
N THR A 162 4.83 19.36 -7.01
CA THR A 162 3.75 18.43 -7.35
C THR A 162 3.75 18.20 -8.86
N LYS A 163 4.03 16.96 -9.28
CA LYS A 163 3.63 16.46 -10.58
C LYS A 163 3.01 15.09 -10.40
N GLU A 164 1.76 14.98 -10.82
CA GLU A 164 1.08 13.72 -11.07
C GLU A 164 1.94 12.85 -11.98
N LEU A 165 2.42 11.71 -11.48
CA LEU A 165 2.97 10.65 -12.32
C LEU A 165 2.45 9.31 -11.80
N VAL A 166 1.18 9.05 -12.09
CA VAL A 166 0.82 7.75 -12.66
C VAL A 166 0.61 7.97 -14.15
N SER A 167 1.75 8.10 -14.83
CA SER A 167 2.01 7.85 -16.24
C SER A 167 3.17 6.85 -16.13
N ASP A 168 3.07 5.57 -16.45
CA ASP A 168 2.26 4.89 -17.47
C ASP A 168 1.97 3.48 -16.97
N CYS A 169 0.75 3.29 -16.46
CA CYS A 169 0.19 1.93 -16.31
C CYS A 169 -1.30 1.85 -16.68
N CYS A 170 -1.81 2.91 -17.28
CA CYS A 170 -2.95 2.94 -18.20
C CYS A 170 -2.65 4.06 -19.20
#